data_AF-A0A2P5HYT9-F1
#
_entry.id   AF-A0A2P5HYT9-F1
#
_cell.length_a   1.000
_cell.length_b   1.000
_cell.length_c   1.000
_cell.angle_alpha   90.00
_cell.angle_beta   90.00
_cell.angle_gamma   90.00
#
_symmetry.space_group_name_H-M   'P 1'
#
loop_
_entity.id
_entity.type
_entity.pdbx_description
1 polymer ?
#
loop_
_entity_poly.entity_id
_entity_poly.type
_entity_poly.pdbx_seq_one_letter_code
_entity_poly.pdbx_strand_id
1 'polypeptide(L)'
;MANLDGIDEQSLDWLRCFDTMFIIDDSAAMAPYWKDVQHLIEKVAPICAKHDPDGIDLYFVNHKPGGLLGQFKSIRKTGYTRIGGFVGGMLLTEKGKEVSSIFTEKVKPAGKCNIGARLGKLLEWYIEKFKAGEESAALNLIVLTAGAFDDDIKTPIVNIARELDAANAPPHQVGIQLFRLGGANMERQKTFDYLDDELYKEAKVRDIVDTVTYRGAGDGELSGDELLKVVLGAVVKKLDTRSSELRLQGGAQVLRAERD
;
A
#
# COMPACT_ATOMS: atom_id res chain seq x y z
N MET A 1 -1.08 2.03 23.93
CA MET A 1 0.04 1.70 23.03
C MET A 1 -0.30 0.36 22.39
N ALA A 2 -0.26 0.24 21.06
CA ALA A 2 -0.48 -1.06 20.42
C ALA A 2 0.60 -2.01 20.90
N ASN A 3 0.21 -3.17 21.44
CA ASN A 3 1.16 -4.17 21.89
C ASN A 3 1.70 -4.91 20.64
N LEU A 4 2.90 -4.51 20.20
CA LEU A 4 3.62 -5.04 19.04
C LEU A 4 4.45 -6.29 19.39
N ASP A 5 4.13 -6.97 20.51
CA ASP A 5 4.80 -8.20 20.95
C ASP A 5 5.01 -9.17 19.76
N GLY A 6 6.28 -9.38 19.41
CA GLY A 6 6.71 -10.28 18.32
C GLY A 6 7.21 -9.59 17.05
N ILE A 7 7.11 -8.26 16.91
CA ILE A 7 7.72 -7.51 15.81
C ILE A 7 9.03 -6.89 16.32
N ASP A 8 10.15 -7.27 15.72
CA ASP A 8 11.45 -6.66 16.01
C ASP A 8 11.45 -5.20 15.53
N GLU A 9 11.72 -4.26 16.44
CA GLU A 9 11.77 -2.83 16.13
C GLU A 9 12.87 -2.52 15.11
N GLN A 10 13.94 -3.33 15.07
CA GLN A 10 15.00 -3.21 14.07
C GLN A 10 14.51 -3.54 12.67
N SER A 11 13.57 -4.48 12.51
CA SER A 11 12.96 -4.77 11.20
C SER A 11 12.12 -3.61 10.67
N LEU A 12 11.57 -2.77 11.55
CA LEU A 12 10.82 -1.57 11.15
C LEU A 12 11.75 -0.48 10.61
N ASP A 13 13.04 -0.46 10.96
CA ASP A 13 14.00 0.51 10.41
C ASP A 13 14.19 0.36 8.91
N TRP A 14 13.91 -0.82 8.34
CA TRP A 14 13.92 -1.03 6.90
C TRP A 14 12.91 -0.16 6.17
N LEU A 15 11.81 0.26 6.81
CA LEU A 15 10.81 1.16 6.21
C LEU A 15 11.46 2.42 5.61
N ARG A 16 12.60 2.89 6.16
CA ARG A 16 13.34 4.06 5.65
C ARG A 16 13.81 3.89 4.21
N CYS A 17 14.05 2.65 3.81
CA CYS A 17 14.58 2.30 2.51
C CYS A 17 13.49 2.10 1.44
N PHE A 18 12.20 2.10 1.81
CA PHE A 18 11.09 1.80 0.91
C PHE A 18 10.06 2.93 0.82
N ASP A 19 9.48 3.18 -0.36
CA ASP A 19 8.27 4.03 -0.51
C ASP A 19 7.07 3.26 -0.04
N THR A 20 6.52 3.60 1.13
CA THR A 20 5.35 2.89 1.64
C THR A 20 4.08 3.61 1.23
N MET A 21 3.35 2.97 0.32
CA MET A 21 2.10 3.49 -0.23
C MET A 21 0.94 2.55 0.08
N PHE A 22 -0.16 3.11 0.58
CA PHE A 22 -1.43 2.41 0.76
C PHE A 22 -2.41 2.76 -0.36
N ILE A 23 -3.05 1.74 -0.93
CA ILE A 23 -4.28 1.88 -1.71
C ILE A 23 -5.42 1.24 -0.93
N ILE A 24 -6.43 2.03 -0.60
CA ILE A 24 -7.62 1.59 0.11
C ILE A 24 -8.79 1.54 -0.85
N ASP A 25 -9.36 0.35 -0.97
CA ASP A 25 -10.66 0.15 -1.57
C ASP A 25 -11.73 0.89 -0.75
N ASP A 26 -12.33 1.92 -1.34
CA ASP A 26 -13.47 2.65 -0.79
C ASP A 26 -14.76 2.33 -1.56
N SER A 27 -14.84 1.17 -2.22
CA SER A 27 -16.05 0.69 -2.87
C SER A 27 -17.15 0.29 -1.87
N ALA A 28 -18.37 0.08 -2.36
CA ALA A 28 -19.48 -0.36 -1.51
C ALA A 28 -19.21 -1.69 -0.78
N ALA A 29 -18.37 -2.57 -1.34
CA ALA A 29 -18.04 -3.86 -0.75
C ALA A 29 -17.25 -3.75 0.57
N MET A 30 -16.68 -2.57 0.85
CA MET A 30 -15.85 -2.30 2.03
C MET A 30 -16.66 -1.80 3.23
N ALA A 31 -17.97 -1.57 3.09
CA ALA A 31 -18.82 -1.10 4.16
C ALA A 31 -18.71 -1.91 5.48
N PRO A 32 -18.64 -3.25 5.47
CA PRO A 32 -18.49 -4.03 6.70
C PRO A 32 -17.13 -3.88 7.38
N TYR A 33 -16.10 -3.47 6.64
CA TYR A 33 -14.69 -3.49 7.08
C TYR A 33 -14.13 -2.09 7.36
N TRP A 34 -14.92 -1.04 7.09
CA TRP A 34 -14.43 0.33 7.04
C TRP A 34 -13.85 0.81 8.37
N LYS A 35 -14.49 0.44 9.48
CA LYS A 35 -14.01 0.80 10.83
C LYS A 35 -12.67 0.14 11.16
N ASP A 36 -12.48 -1.11 10.76
CA ASP A 36 -11.22 -1.83 11.01
C ASP A 36 -10.08 -1.27 10.17
N VAL A 37 -10.37 -0.92 8.92
CA VAL A 37 -9.40 -0.25 8.03
C VAL A 37 -9.03 1.12 8.58
N GLN A 38 -10.01 1.92 9.04
CA GLN A 38 -9.74 3.19 9.70
C GLN A 38 -8.79 3.00 10.90
N HIS A 39 -9.14 2.09 11.81
CA HIS A 39 -8.35 1.80 13.01
C HIS A 39 -6.94 1.29 12.68
N LEU A 40 -6.81 0.44 11.66
CA LEU A 40 -5.52 -0.01 11.15
C LEU A 40 -4.66 1.18 10.73
N ILE A 41 -5.16 2.06 9.85
CA ILE A 41 -4.36 3.18 9.34
C ILE A 41 -4.04 4.19 10.46
N GLU A 42 -4.97 4.44 11.38
CA GLU A 42 -4.73 5.29 12.56
C GLU A 42 -3.56 4.76 13.42
N LYS A 43 -3.37 3.44 13.49
CA LYS A 43 -2.28 2.82 14.24
C LYS A 43 -0.99 2.65 13.44
N VAL A 44 -1.08 2.37 12.14
CA VAL A 44 0.08 2.17 11.27
C VAL A 44 0.77 3.50 10.94
N ALA A 45 0.01 4.56 10.67
CA ALA A 45 0.56 5.86 10.30
C ALA A 45 1.65 6.38 11.27
N PRO A 46 1.45 6.42 12.60
CA PRO A 46 2.50 6.87 13.52
C PRO A 46 3.68 5.90 13.65
N ILE A 47 3.48 4.60 13.37
CA ILE A 47 4.58 3.62 13.35
C ILE A 47 5.44 3.89 12.13
N CYS A 48 4.86 3.93 10.93
CA CYS A 48 5.60 4.21 9.70
C CYS A 48 6.27 5.59 9.74
N ALA A 49 5.60 6.63 10.27
CA ALA A 49 6.17 7.97 10.49
C ALA A 49 7.52 7.99 11.22
N LYS A 50 7.71 7.12 12.21
CA LYS A 50 8.96 7.04 12.99
C LYS A 50 10.11 6.46 12.16
N HIS A 51 9.76 5.63 11.19
CA HIS A 51 10.71 4.87 10.38
C HIS A 51 10.65 5.23 8.89
N ASP A 52 9.92 6.27 8.48
CA ASP A 52 9.86 6.75 7.10
C ASP A 52 9.99 8.29 7.13
N PRO A 53 11.15 8.85 6.72
CA PRO A 53 11.45 10.27 6.88
C PRO A 53 10.42 11.21 6.26
N ASP A 54 9.76 10.76 5.18
CA ASP A 54 8.79 11.58 4.46
C ASP A 54 7.33 11.10 4.63
N GLY A 55 7.11 10.08 5.47
CA GLY A 55 5.80 9.55 5.85
C GLY A 55 5.13 8.69 4.78
N ILE A 56 3.98 8.12 5.12
CA ILE A 56 3.24 7.23 4.19
C ILE A 56 2.33 8.01 3.26
N ASP A 57 2.09 7.43 2.08
CA ASP A 57 1.11 7.93 1.14
C ASP A 57 -0.16 7.07 1.15
N LEU A 58 -1.32 7.72 1.26
CA LEU A 58 -2.62 7.06 1.32
C LEU A 58 -3.49 7.48 0.12
N TYR A 59 -3.82 6.51 -0.73
CA TYR A 59 -4.72 6.68 -1.86
C TYR A 59 -5.99 5.86 -1.65
N PHE A 60 -7.11 6.40 -2.10
CA PHE A 60 -8.35 5.64 -2.23
C PHE A 60 -8.61 5.28 -3.69
N VAL A 61 -9.36 4.21 -3.94
CA VAL A 61 -9.73 3.77 -5.30
C VAL A 61 -10.59 4.83 -6.00
N ASN A 62 -11.65 5.29 -5.34
CA ASN A 62 -12.60 6.25 -5.88
C ASN A 62 -12.27 7.68 -5.45
N HIS A 63 -12.15 7.92 -4.15
CA HIS A 63 -11.96 9.24 -3.58
C HIS A 63 -10.63 9.89 -3.97
N LYS A 64 -10.69 11.20 -4.26
CA LYS A 64 -9.53 12.03 -4.59
C LYS A 64 -9.67 13.38 -3.86
N PRO A 65 -8.72 13.77 -3.01
CA PRO A 65 -8.76 15.07 -2.36
C PRO A 65 -8.70 16.20 -3.41
N GLY A 66 -9.45 17.27 -3.20
CA GLY A 66 -9.50 18.43 -4.11
C GLY A 66 -10.56 18.39 -5.21
N GLY A 67 -11.40 17.36 -5.26
CA GLY A 67 -12.58 17.31 -6.14
C GLY A 67 -12.24 17.39 -7.64
N LEU A 68 -13.11 18.05 -8.42
CA LEU A 68 -13.02 18.11 -9.89
C LEU A 68 -11.72 18.77 -10.40
N LEU A 69 -11.14 19.71 -9.63
CA LEU A 69 -9.87 20.36 -9.94
C LEU A 69 -8.64 19.43 -9.77
N GLY A 70 -8.82 18.27 -9.14
CA GLY A 70 -7.78 17.25 -9.00
C GLY A 70 -7.51 16.44 -10.27
N GLN A 71 -8.37 16.52 -11.29
CA GLN A 71 -8.24 15.74 -12.53
C GLN A 71 -7.06 16.16 -13.42
N PHE A 72 -6.59 17.40 -13.28
CA PHE A 72 -5.44 17.94 -14.00
C PHE A 72 -4.12 17.83 -13.22
N LYS A 73 -4.15 17.19 -12.04
CA LYS A 73 -2.98 17.06 -11.19
C LYS A 73 -2.31 15.70 -11.41
N SER A 74 -0.99 15.68 -11.20
CA SER A 74 -0.19 14.46 -11.06
C SER A 74 -0.92 13.41 -10.21
N ILE A 75 -0.82 12.13 -10.56
CA ILE A 75 -1.50 11.05 -9.83
C ILE A 75 -1.12 11.06 -8.34
N ARG A 76 0.11 11.47 -7.99
CA ARG A 76 0.57 11.62 -6.60
C ARG A 76 -0.21 12.68 -5.82
N LYS A 77 -0.75 13.72 -6.49
CA LYS A 77 -1.59 14.76 -5.88
C LYS A 77 -3.02 14.33 -5.61
N THR A 78 -3.38 13.10 -5.97
CA THR A 78 -4.73 12.55 -5.78
C THR A 78 -4.84 11.63 -4.57
N GLY A 79 -3.85 11.66 -3.68
CA GLY A 79 -3.85 10.99 -2.38
C GLY A 79 -3.60 11.95 -1.23
N TYR A 80 -3.66 11.41 -0.02
CA TYR A 80 -3.17 12.06 1.19
C TYR A 80 -1.72 11.61 1.39
N THR A 81 -0.78 12.47 1.03
CA THR A 81 0.64 12.15 1.05
C THR A 81 1.33 12.68 2.30
N ARG A 82 2.49 12.11 2.63
CA ARG A 82 3.32 12.52 3.78
C ARG A 82 2.61 12.40 5.14
N ILE A 83 1.68 11.46 5.28
CA ILE A 83 0.99 11.25 6.55
C ILE A 83 2.02 10.80 7.58
N GLY A 84 2.17 11.60 8.64
CA GLY A 84 3.10 11.32 9.73
C GLY A 84 4.56 11.68 9.42
N GLY A 85 4.89 12.21 8.23
CA GLY A 85 6.24 12.70 7.92
C GLY A 85 6.62 13.95 8.73
N PHE A 86 7.89 14.32 8.72
CA PHE A 86 8.38 15.58 9.30
C PHE A 86 8.88 16.51 8.19
N VAL A 87 8.55 17.81 8.25
CA VAL A 87 9.21 18.84 7.42
C VAL A 87 9.80 19.89 8.34
N GLY A 88 11.13 20.09 8.25
CA GLY A 88 11.83 21.08 9.07
C GLY A 88 11.75 20.85 10.58
N GLY A 89 11.63 19.59 11.04
CA GLY A 89 11.48 19.25 12.46
C GLY A 89 10.07 19.41 13.02
N MET A 90 9.11 19.85 12.20
CA MET A 90 7.69 19.87 12.56
C MET A 90 7.02 18.61 12.01
N LEU A 91 6.31 17.86 12.89
CA LEU A 91 5.44 16.77 12.45
C LEU A 91 4.43 17.35 11.47
N LEU A 92 4.37 16.82 10.24
CA LEU A 92 3.34 17.13 9.25
C LEU A 92 2.01 16.49 9.65
N THR A 93 1.56 16.74 10.88
CA THR A 93 0.14 16.87 11.12
C THR A 93 -0.20 18.30 10.74
N GLU A 94 -0.28 18.61 9.44
CA GLU A 94 -0.95 19.84 9.03
C GLU A 94 -2.27 19.90 9.82
N LYS A 95 -2.41 20.95 10.63
CA LYS A 95 -3.59 21.23 11.46
C LYS A 95 -4.86 20.78 10.72
N GLY A 96 -5.45 19.66 11.13
CA GLY A 96 -6.76 19.22 10.64
C GLY A 96 -6.85 18.02 9.68
N LYS A 97 -5.86 17.11 9.62
CA LYS A 97 -6.11 15.78 9.02
C LYS A 97 -5.65 14.65 9.94
N GLU A 98 -6.30 14.54 11.09
CA GLU A 98 -6.32 13.25 11.78
C GLU A 98 -6.82 12.20 10.78
N VAL A 99 -6.13 11.07 10.65
CA VAL A 99 -6.56 9.95 9.78
C VAL A 99 -8.05 9.67 9.99
N SER A 100 -8.51 9.74 11.25
CA SER A 100 -9.91 9.65 11.65
C SER A 100 -10.85 10.55 10.82
N SER A 101 -10.51 11.82 10.61
CA SER A 101 -11.33 12.77 9.84
C SER A 101 -11.47 12.37 8.36
N ILE A 102 -10.46 11.73 7.79
CA ILE A 102 -10.50 11.24 6.40
C ILE A 102 -11.59 10.17 6.26
N PHE A 103 -11.62 9.21 7.18
CA PHE A 103 -12.54 8.06 7.16
C PHE A 103 -13.94 8.38 7.68
N THR A 104 -14.08 9.37 8.56
CA THR A 104 -15.37 9.73 9.18
C THR A 104 -16.10 10.85 8.44
N GLU A 105 -15.37 11.83 7.89
CA GLU A 105 -15.97 13.01 7.26
C GLU A 105 -15.84 13.06 5.74
N LYS A 106 -14.72 12.56 5.17
CA LYS A 106 -14.38 12.79 3.75
C LYS A 106 -14.69 11.60 2.86
N VAL A 107 -14.47 10.39 3.33
CA VAL A 107 -14.56 9.16 2.52
C VAL A 107 -15.58 8.22 3.14
N LYS A 108 -16.47 7.68 2.31
CA LYS A 108 -17.43 6.64 2.70
C LYS A 108 -17.39 5.51 1.67
N PRO A 109 -17.51 4.24 2.10
CA PRO A 109 -17.59 3.10 1.19
C PRO A 109 -18.76 3.26 0.21
N ALA A 110 -18.45 3.46 -1.07
CA ALA A 110 -19.43 3.68 -2.12
C ALA A 110 -18.84 3.41 -3.52
N GLY A 111 -19.71 3.06 -4.46
CA GLY A 111 -19.30 2.86 -5.86
C GLY A 111 -18.59 1.53 -6.10
N LYS A 112 -17.88 1.47 -7.23
CA LYS A 112 -17.22 0.28 -7.78
C LYS A 112 -15.78 0.15 -7.31
N CYS A 113 -15.23 -1.05 -7.36
CA CYS A 113 -13.83 -1.34 -7.07
C CYS A 113 -13.02 -1.37 -8.37
N ASN A 114 -12.74 -0.18 -8.94
CA ASN A 114 -11.90 -0.05 -10.14
C ASN A 114 -10.42 0.09 -9.75
N ILE A 115 -9.91 -0.93 -9.06
CA ILE A 115 -8.57 -0.90 -8.47
C ILE A 115 -7.47 -1.03 -9.52
N GLY A 116 -7.71 -1.75 -10.61
CA GLY A 116 -6.74 -1.94 -11.69
C GLY A 116 -6.36 -0.60 -12.33
N ALA A 117 -7.36 0.23 -12.64
CA ALA A 117 -7.14 1.57 -13.17
C ALA A 117 -6.38 2.49 -12.20
N ARG A 118 -6.66 2.37 -10.89
CA ARG A 118 -5.98 3.15 -9.86
C ARG A 118 -4.53 2.72 -9.70
N LEU A 119 -4.33 1.41 -9.59
CA LEU A 119 -3.04 0.74 -9.47
C LEU A 119 -2.14 1.07 -10.66
N GLY A 120 -2.66 0.91 -11.88
CA GLY A 120 -1.92 1.19 -13.11
C GLY A 120 -1.33 2.59 -13.16
N LYS A 121 -2.12 3.62 -12.86
CA LYS A 121 -1.63 5.01 -12.89
C LYS A 121 -0.53 5.28 -11.85
N LEU A 122 -0.64 4.69 -10.65
CA LEU A 122 0.36 4.87 -9.60
C LEU A 122 1.67 4.14 -9.94
N LEU A 123 1.58 2.93 -10.48
CA LEU A 123 2.74 2.14 -10.91
C LEU A 123 3.43 2.75 -12.14
N GLU A 124 2.65 3.23 -13.10
CA GLU A 124 3.13 3.94 -14.29
C GLU A 124 3.95 5.17 -13.90
N TRP A 125 3.40 6.03 -13.03
CA TRP A 125 4.15 7.16 -12.50
C TRP A 125 5.45 6.72 -11.81
N TYR A 126 5.41 5.66 -11.00
CA TYR A 126 6.59 5.22 -10.26
C TYR A 126 7.70 4.74 -11.21
N ILE A 127 7.36 3.94 -12.23
CA ILE A 127 8.38 3.41 -13.16
C ILE A 127 8.94 4.49 -14.08
N GLU A 128 8.16 5.51 -14.44
CA GLU A 128 8.66 6.68 -15.15
C GLU A 128 9.72 7.41 -14.33
N LYS A 129 9.45 7.63 -13.03
CA LYS A 129 10.39 8.27 -12.11
C LYS A 129 11.63 7.44 -11.83
N PHE A 130 11.46 6.12 -11.70
CA PHE A 130 12.57 5.19 -11.55
C PHE A 130 13.49 5.21 -12.76
N LYS A 131 12.93 5.12 -13.99
CA LYS A 131 13.71 5.16 -15.23
C LYS A 131 14.39 6.51 -15.47
N ALA A 132 13.80 7.61 -15.00
CA ALA A 132 14.39 8.93 -15.05
C ALA A 132 15.53 9.13 -14.03
N GLY A 133 15.73 8.19 -13.10
CA GLY A 133 16.70 8.32 -12.00
C GLY A 133 16.25 9.31 -10.91
N GLU A 134 14.98 9.71 -10.92
CA GLU A 134 14.37 10.61 -9.92
C GLU A 134 13.91 9.84 -8.67
N GLU A 135 13.65 8.54 -8.81
CA GLU A 135 13.24 7.65 -7.71
C GLU A 135 14.18 6.43 -7.67
N SER A 136 14.82 6.21 -6.52
CA SER A 136 15.66 5.03 -6.30
C SER A 136 15.16 4.16 -5.15
N ALA A 137 14.22 4.63 -4.35
CA ALA A 137 13.66 3.83 -3.27
C ALA A 137 12.82 2.70 -3.83
N ALA A 138 12.90 1.53 -3.20
CA ALA A 138 12.06 0.40 -3.59
C ALA A 138 10.61 0.65 -3.14
N LEU A 139 9.63 0.38 -3.99
CA LEU A 139 8.22 0.59 -3.67
C LEU A 139 7.68 -0.57 -2.83
N ASN A 140 7.01 -0.24 -1.73
CA ASN A 140 6.21 -1.13 -0.91
C ASN A 140 4.74 -0.69 -0.98
N LEU A 141 3.99 -1.28 -1.91
CA LEU A 141 2.59 -0.96 -2.14
C LEU A 141 1.69 -1.94 -1.36
N ILE A 142 0.89 -1.42 -0.44
CA ILE A 142 -0.05 -2.19 0.37
C ILE A 142 -1.48 -1.87 -0.07
N VAL A 143 -2.25 -2.88 -0.42
CA VAL A 143 -3.62 -2.75 -0.90
C VAL A 143 -4.58 -3.38 0.10
N LEU A 144 -5.57 -2.61 0.57
CA LEU A 144 -6.63 -3.11 1.46
C LEU A 144 -7.95 -3.16 0.69
N THR A 145 -8.53 -4.35 0.52
CA THR A 145 -9.73 -4.53 -0.33
C THR A 145 -10.61 -5.70 0.08
N ALA A 146 -11.91 -5.62 -0.23
CA ALA A 146 -12.85 -6.74 -0.10
C ALA A 146 -12.70 -7.77 -1.22
N GLY A 147 -11.88 -7.48 -2.25
CA GLY A 147 -11.59 -8.36 -3.39
C GLY A 147 -12.70 -8.44 -4.44
N ALA A 148 -13.60 -7.47 -4.49
CA ALA A 148 -14.72 -7.43 -5.43
C ALA A 148 -14.39 -6.55 -6.66
N PHE A 149 -13.35 -6.90 -7.41
CA PHE A 149 -12.82 -6.07 -8.50
C PHE A 149 -13.85 -5.89 -9.64
N ASP A 150 -14.06 -4.65 -10.06
CA ASP A 150 -14.94 -4.26 -11.17
C ASP A 150 -14.16 -4.02 -12.48
N ASP A 151 -12.83 -4.03 -12.43
CA ASP A 151 -11.92 -3.86 -13.56
C ASP A 151 -10.74 -4.85 -13.52
N ASP A 152 -9.87 -4.77 -14.53
CA ASP A 152 -8.71 -5.67 -14.64
C ASP A 152 -7.55 -5.23 -13.76
N ILE A 153 -7.31 -5.98 -12.68
CA ILE A 153 -6.15 -5.82 -11.79
C ILE A 153 -4.86 -6.46 -12.33
N LYS A 154 -4.96 -7.43 -13.26
CA LYS A 154 -3.81 -8.24 -13.71
C LYS A 154 -2.88 -7.46 -14.64
N THR A 155 -3.43 -6.79 -15.64
CA THR A 155 -2.64 -6.06 -16.63
C THR A 155 -1.70 -5.02 -16.01
N PRO A 156 -2.14 -4.15 -15.08
CA PRO A 156 -1.25 -3.21 -14.38
C PRO A 156 -0.04 -3.87 -13.72
N ILE A 157 -0.26 -4.99 -13.02
CA ILE A 157 0.78 -5.75 -12.29
C ILE A 157 1.80 -6.33 -13.28
N VAL A 158 1.30 -6.97 -14.35
CA VAL A 158 2.18 -7.55 -15.36
C VAL A 158 2.98 -6.49 -16.09
N ASN A 159 2.37 -5.34 -16.41
CA ASN A 159 3.04 -4.25 -17.10
C ASN A 159 4.20 -3.69 -16.27
N ILE A 160 3.98 -3.40 -14.98
CA ILE A 160 5.08 -2.91 -14.13
C ILE A 160 6.20 -3.95 -14.01
N ALA A 161 5.88 -5.24 -13.88
CA ALA A 161 6.88 -6.29 -13.77
C ALA A 161 7.77 -6.38 -15.02
N ARG A 162 7.16 -6.30 -16.22
CA ARG A 162 7.89 -6.24 -17.50
C ARG A 162 8.78 -5.02 -17.60
N GLU A 163 8.26 -3.86 -17.20
CA GLU A 163 9.01 -2.61 -17.30
C GLU A 163 10.20 -2.57 -16.33
N LEU A 164 10.08 -3.20 -15.16
CA LEU A 164 11.19 -3.40 -14.23
C LEU A 164 12.26 -4.33 -14.80
N ASP A 165 11.85 -5.45 -15.41
CA ASP A 165 12.78 -6.37 -16.08
C ASP A 165 13.52 -5.68 -17.24
N ALA A 166 12.79 -4.93 -18.08
CA ALA A 166 13.37 -4.17 -19.18
C ALA A 166 14.34 -3.07 -18.71
N ALA A 167 14.08 -2.47 -17.55
CA ALA A 167 14.97 -1.48 -16.94
C ALA A 167 16.16 -2.11 -16.19
N ASN A 168 16.31 -3.44 -16.18
CA ASN A 168 17.26 -4.17 -15.33
C ASN A 168 17.16 -3.75 -13.85
N ALA A 169 15.95 -3.45 -13.38
CA ALA A 169 15.72 -3.04 -12.00
C ALA A 169 16.05 -4.18 -11.03
N PRO A 170 16.53 -3.87 -9.81
CA PRO A 170 16.74 -4.87 -8.76
C PRO A 170 15.51 -5.76 -8.58
N PRO A 171 15.66 -7.09 -8.35
CA PRO A 171 14.54 -8.04 -8.33
C PRO A 171 13.34 -7.59 -7.47
N HIS A 172 13.62 -7.00 -6.30
CA HIS A 172 12.61 -6.57 -5.33
C HIS A 172 12.38 -5.06 -5.32
N GLN A 173 12.61 -4.37 -6.45
CA GLN A 173 12.38 -2.92 -6.58
C GLN A 173 10.92 -2.52 -6.33
N VAL A 174 9.95 -3.40 -6.59
CA VAL A 174 8.53 -3.21 -6.30
C VAL A 174 8.01 -4.45 -5.62
N GLY A 175 7.25 -4.28 -4.54
CA GLY A 175 6.44 -5.32 -3.91
C GLY A 175 5.02 -4.82 -3.70
N ILE A 176 4.04 -5.64 -4.05
CA ILE A 176 2.60 -5.37 -3.94
C ILE A 176 1.99 -6.38 -2.98
N GLN A 177 1.49 -5.92 -1.83
CA GLN A 177 0.82 -6.77 -0.86
C GLN A 177 -0.69 -6.55 -0.91
N LEU A 178 -1.44 -7.57 -1.30
CA LEU A 178 -2.90 -7.52 -1.40
C LEU A 178 -3.53 -8.15 -0.16
N PHE A 179 -4.07 -7.30 0.72
CA PHE A 179 -4.84 -7.74 1.88
C PHE A 179 -6.33 -7.82 1.53
N ARG A 180 -6.81 -9.06 1.41
CA ARG A 180 -8.22 -9.38 1.24
C ARG A 180 -8.93 -9.36 2.59
N LEU A 181 -9.92 -8.49 2.75
CA LEU A 181 -10.81 -8.44 3.90
C LEU A 181 -12.08 -9.24 3.61
N GLY A 182 -12.46 -10.09 4.55
CA GLY A 182 -13.70 -10.84 4.50
C GLY A 182 -13.53 -12.33 4.28
N GLY A 183 -14.62 -13.06 4.58
CA GLY A 183 -14.64 -14.52 4.73
C GLY A 183 -14.68 -15.33 3.42
N ALA A 184 -15.42 -16.44 3.49
CA ALA A 184 -15.39 -17.63 2.62
C ALA A 184 -15.88 -17.44 1.16
N ASN A 185 -15.71 -16.26 0.57
CA ASN A 185 -15.92 -16.08 -0.87
C ASN A 185 -14.79 -16.77 -1.65
N MET A 186 -15.08 -17.98 -2.14
CA MET A 186 -14.12 -18.81 -2.86
C MET A 186 -13.71 -18.24 -4.22
N GLU A 187 -14.58 -17.50 -4.91
CA GLU A 187 -14.23 -16.86 -6.19
C GLU A 187 -13.21 -15.74 -5.99
N ARG A 188 -13.42 -14.92 -4.95
CA ARG A 188 -12.44 -13.90 -4.54
C ARG A 188 -11.14 -14.56 -4.08
N GLN A 189 -11.21 -15.63 -3.28
CA GLN A 189 -10.00 -16.34 -2.86
C GLN A 189 -9.20 -16.86 -4.07
N LYS A 190 -9.85 -17.56 -5.02
CA LYS A 190 -9.18 -18.05 -6.24
C LYS A 190 -8.53 -16.95 -7.06
N THR A 191 -9.15 -15.76 -7.09
CA THR A 191 -8.57 -14.60 -7.76
C THR A 191 -7.26 -14.19 -7.09
N PHE A 192 -7.23 -14.13 -5.76
CA PHE A 192 -6.01 -13.78 -5.02
C PHE A 192 -4.95 -14.89 -5.13
N ASP A 193 -5.33 -16.16 -4.99
CA ASP A 193 -4.42 -17.30 -5.17
C ASP A 193 -3.78 -17.26 -6.57
N TYR A 194 -4.56 -16.92 -7.61
CA TYR A 194 -4.02 -16.76 -8.97
C TYR A 194 -3.07 -15.56 -9.10
N LEU A 195 -3.38 -14.42 -8.46
CA LEU A 195 -2.52 -13.24 -8.50
C LEU A 195 -1.16 -13.48 -7.83
N ASP A 196 -1.14 -14.30 -6.76
CA ASP A 196 0.04 -14.68 -5.99
C ASP A 196 0.85 -15.76 -6.73
N ASP A 197 0.22 -16.91 -7.02
CA ASP A 197 0.94 -18.11 -7.43
C ASP A 197 1.12 -18.23 -8.95
N GLU A 198 0.19 -17.72 -9.76
CA GLU A 198 0.09 -18.12 -11.17
C GLU A 198 0.38 -16.98 -12.15
N LEU A 199 0.01 -15.74 -11.81
CA LEU A 199 0.09 -14.60 -12.73
C LEU A 199 1.50 -14.37 -13.29
N TYR A 200 2.52 -14.34 -12.43
CA TYR A 200 3.89 -14.07 -12.86
C TYR A 200 4.47 -15.22 -13.70
N LYS A 201 4.10 -16.47 -13.40
CA LYS A 201 4.51 -17.67 -14.15
C LYS A 201 3.93 -17.65 -15.56
N GLU A 202 2.63 -17.37 -15.66
CA GLU A 202 1.92 -17.29 -16.93
C GLU A 202 2.45 -16.15 -17.80
N ALA A 203 2.64 -14.97 -17.19
CA ALA A 203 3.13 -13.78 -17.88
C ALA A 203 4.65 -13.80 -18.16
N LYS A 204 5.39 -14.73 -17.55
CA LYS A 204 6.86 -14.87 -17.60
C LYS A 204 7.58 -13.59 -17.17
N VAL A 205 7.19 -13.09 -16.01
CA VAL A 205 7.75 -11.88 -15.39
C VAL A 205 8.21 -12.18 -13.98
N ARG A 206 8.96 -11.26 -13.36
CA ARG A 206 9.28 -11.34 -11.94
C ARG A 206 8.04 -11.41 -11.05
N ASP A 207 8.18 -12.13 -9.95
CA ASP A 207 7.19 -12.19 -8.89
C ASP A 207 7.29 -10.95 -7.99
N ILE A 208 6.18 -10.23 -7.86
CA ILE A 208 6.08 -8.97 -7.13
C ILE A 208 4.79 -8.86 -6.31
N VAL A 209 3.94 -9.88 -6.31
CA VAL A 209 2.64 -9.86 -5.62
C VAL A 209 2.69 -10.85 -4.49
N ASP A 210 2.19 -10.44 -3.33
CA ASP A 210 1.90 -11.32 -2.22
C ASP A 210 0.48 -11.09 -1.75
N THR A 211 -0.23 -12.15 -1.39
CA THR A 211 -1.60 -12.03 -0.90
C THR A 211 -1.75 -12.48 0.55
N VAL A 212 -2.60 -11.77 1.29
CA VAL A 212 -2.98 -12.13 2.66
C VAL A 212 -4.49 -12.01 2.78
N THR A 213 -5.15 -13.05 3.28
CA THR A 213 -6.59 -13.00 3.54
C THR A 213 -6.84 -12.90 5.04
N TYR A 214 -7.54 -11.84 5.46
CA TYR A 214 -8.05 -11.69 6.81
C TYR A 214 -9.55 -12.04 6.84
N ARG A 215 -9.88 -13.13 7.54
CA ARG A 215 -11.25 -13.68 7.63
C ARG A 215 -12.03 -13.22 8.87
N GLY A 216 -11.39 -12.48 9.77
CA GLY A 216 -11.91 -12.16 11.10
C GLY A 216 -11.75 -13.29 12.12
N ALA A 217 -11.90 -12.97 13.41
CA ALA A 217 -12.06 -13.97 14.45
C ALA A 217 -13.37 -14.73 14.22
N GLY A 218 -13.40 -16.03 14.53
CA GLY A 218 -14.44 -16.99 14.17
C GLY A 218 -15.88 -16.67 14.60
N ASP A 219 -16.10 -15.54 15.28
CA ASP A 219 -17.39 -15.15 15.89
C ASP A 219 -17.99 -13.90 15.21
N GLY A 220 -17.42 -13.44 14.08
CA GLY A 220 -18.03 -12.41 13.23
C GLY A 220 -17.74 -10.96 13.60
N GLU A 221 -16.96 -10.72 14.66
CA GLU A 221 -16.39 -9.40 14.93
C GLU A 221 -14.94 -9.34 14.46
N LEU A 222 -14.68 -8.44 13.53
CA LEU A 222 -13.33 -8.07 13.12
C LEU A 222 -12.75 -7.21 14.22
N SER A 223 -11.53 -7.54 14.67
CA SER A 223 -10.78 -6.68 15.59
C SER A 223 -9.72 -5.95 14.79
N GLY A 224 -9.81 -4.61 14.76
CA GLY A 224 -8.78 -3.78 14.14
C GLY A 224 -7.36 -4.05 14.68
N ASP A 225 -7.22 -4.59 15.91
CA ASP A 225 -5.94 -4.99 16.47
C ASP A 225 -5.39 -6.30 15.90
N GLU A 226 -6.26 -7.23 15.52
CA GLU A 226 -5.85 -8.44 14.81
C GLU A 226 -5.46 -8.12 13.38
N LEU A 227 -6.26 -7.28 12.70
CA LEU A 227 -5.93 -6.81 11.35
C LEU A 227 -4.58 -6.08 11.36
N LEU A 228 -4.32 -5.24 12.37
CA LEU A 228 -3.02 -4.59 12.57
C LEU A 228 -1.88 -5.60 12.68
N LYS A 229 -2.02 -6.63 13.51
CA LYS A 229 -0.98 -7.67 13.67
C LYS A 229 -0.72 -8.42 12.38
N VAL A 230 -1.77 -8.79 11.67
CA VAL A 230 -1.68 -9.50 10.38
C VAL A 230 -0.97 -8.64 9.34
N VAL A 231 -1.38 -7.38 9.20
CA VAL A 231 -0.78 -6.44 8.24
C VAL A 231 0.67 -6.17 8.57
N LEU A 232 0.98 -5.77 9.81
CA LEU A 232 2.36 -5.48 10.20
C LEU A 232 3.26 -6.71 10.12
N GLY A 233 2.79 -7.88 10.55
CA GLY A 233 3.58 -9.11 10.48
C GLY A 233 3.92 -9.51 9.04
N ALA A 234 2.96 -9.41 8.12
CA ALA A 234 3.18 -9.68 6.70
C ALA A 234 4.11 -8.65 6.05
N VAL A 235 3.90 -7.36 6.34
CA VAL A 235 4.75 -6.27 5.85
C VAL A 235 6.19 -6.44 6.31
N VAL A 236 6.40 -6.59 7.62
CA VAL A 236 7.75 -6.72 8.23
C VAL A 236 8.50 -7.92 7.67
N LYS A 237 7.88 -9.10 7.63
CA LYS A 237 8.50 -10.31 7.07
C LYS A 237 8.98 -10.10 5.64
N LYS A 238 8.20 -9.36 4.84
CA LYS A 238 8.54 -9.07 3.44
C LYS A 238 9.61 -8.00 3.32
N LEU A 239 9.60 -6.97 4.16
CA LEU A 239 10.66 -5.97 4.20
C LEU A 239 12.00 -6.61 4.58
N ASP A 240 12.03 -7.52 5.56
CA ASP A 240 13.24 -8.24 5.97
C ASP A 240 13.81 -9.11 4.84
N THR A 241 12.93 -9.80 4.10
CA THR A 241 13.34 -10.61 2.95
C THR A 241 13.93 -9.72 1.85
N ARG A 242 13.22 -8.65 1.50
CA ARG A 242 13.60 -7.72 0.43
C ARG A 242 14.86 -6.91 0.78
N SER A 243 15.03 -6.49 2.04
CA SER A 243 16.20 -5.72 2.46
C SER A 243 17.49 -6.53 2.33
N SER A 244 17.43 -7.81 2.71
CA SER A 244 18.51 -8.78 2.52
C SER A 244 18.86 -8.96 1.04
N GLU A 245 17.86 -9.15 0.17
CA GLU A 245 18.06 -9.38 -1.26
C GLU A 245 18.54 -8.14 -2.01
N LEU A 246 18.07 -6.95 -1.62
CA LEU A 246 18.54 -5.66 -2.14
C LEU A 246 19.89 -5.24 -1.56
N ARG A 247 20.41 -5.97 -0.55
CA ARG A 247 21.64 -5.63 0.18
C ARG A 247 21.60 -4.21 0.76
N LEU A 248 20.42 -3.77 1.19
CA LEU A 248 20.25 -2.44 1.77
C LEU A 248 21.02 -2.36 3.09
N GLN A 249 21.72 -1.25 3.30
CA GLN A 249 22.27 -0.90 4.61
C GLN A 249 21.26 0.05 5.28
N GLY A 250 20.98 -0.12 6.58
CA GLY A 250 19.95 0.66 7.30
C GLY A 250 20.16 2.18 7.33
N GLY A 251 21.29 2.68 6.82
CA GLY A 251 21.58 4.11 6.64
C GLY A 251 21.65 4.59 5.18
N ALA A 252 21.30 3.74 4.19
CA ALA A 252 21.38 4.10 2.79
C ALA A 252 20.31 5.16 2.43
N GLN A 253 20.77 6.36 2.09
CA GLN A 253 19.88 7.43 1.63
C GLN A 253 19.43 7.11 0.19
N VAL A 254 18.14 6.86 0.02
CA VAL A 254 17.50 6.64 -1.30
C VAL A 254 16.96 7.97 -1.84
N LEU A 255 17.05 8.16 -3.16
CA LEU A 255 16.40 9.28 -3.84
C LEU A 255 14.89 9.03 -3.88
N ARG A 256 14.11 10.06 -3.59
CA ARG A 256 12.64 10.08 -3.65
C ARG A 256 12.20 11.11 -4.67
N ALA A 257 11.35 10.73 -5.61
CA ALA A 257 10.81 11.68 -6.56
C ALA A 257 9.87 12.69 -5.85
N GLU A 258 9.88 13.94 -6.30
CA GLU A 258 8.94 14.93 -5.78
C GLU A 258 7.50 14.50 -6.07
N ARG A 259 6.64 14.66 -5.06
CA ARG A 259 5.22 14.29 -5.11
C ARG A 259 4.36 15.33 -5.87
N ASP A 260 4.98 16.21 -6.65
CA ASP A 260 4.33 17.31 -7.37
C ASP A 260 3.63 16.89 -8.68
#